data_AF-H3G668-F1
#
_entry.id   AF-H3G668-F1
#
_cell.length_a   1.000
_cell.length_b   1.000
_cell.length_c   1.000
_cell.angle_alpha   90.00
_cell.angle_beta   90.00
_cell.angle_gamma   90.00
#
_symmetry.space_group_name_H-M   'P 1'
#
loop_
_entity.id
_entity.type
_entity.pdbx_description
1 polymer ?
#
loop_
_entity_poly.entity_id
_entity_poly.type
_entity_poly.pdbx_seq_one_letter_code
_entity_poly.pdbx_strand_id
1 'polypeptide(L)'
;FAEEYDPIQIGSIDGTDTSPHDKGLVRALNARFDAAKDPQIQGDPYSTLFVGRLHFDTTEETLRGFFEAYGPIRRLRLVRDKSDKSKGYAFVEFEHERHFERAYRHAHGRVIDGATILVDFERGRVMKGWKPRRLGGGLGGRKESGQLRFGGRDRPFKPPV
;
A
#
# COMPACT_ATOMS: atom_id res chain seq x y z
N PHE A 1 11.30 9.12 -3.21
CA PHE A 1 10.94 7.71 -2.92
C PHE A 1 11.70 6.82 -3.89
N ALA A 2 11.99 5.57 -3.55
CA ALA A 2 12.63 4.66 -4.51
C ALA A 2 11.74 4.52 -5.76
N GLU A 3 12.34 4.65 -6.95
CA GLU A 3 11.62 4.51 -8.24
C GLU A 3 11.34 3.04 -8.57
N GLU A 4 12.24 2.15 -8.15
CA GLU A 4 12.12 0.71 -8.31
C GLU A 4 12.01 0.00 -6.96
N TYR A 5 11.28 -1.13 -6.95
CA TYR A 5 11.16 -1.99 -5.80
C TYR A 5 12.18 -3.12 -5.86
N ASP A 6 13.23 -3.01 -5.04
CA ASP A 6 14.18 -4.09 -4.80
C ASP A 6 13.86 -4.75 -3.45
N PRO A 7 13.46 -6.05 -3.43
CA PRO A 7 13.20 -6.77 -2.19
C PRO A 7 14.34 -6.72 -1.16
N ILE A 8 15.59 -6.83 -1.56
CA ILE A 8 16.73 -6.84 -0.64
C ILE A 8 16.88 -5.47 0.02
N GLN A 9 16.88 -4.40 -0.78
CA GLN A 9 17.05 -3.04 -0.26
C GLN A 9 15.92 -2.66 0.70
N ILE A 10 14.65 -3.00 0.38
CA ILE A 10 13.52 -2.74 1.28
C ILE A 10 13.57 -3.61 2.55
N GLY A 11 14.39 -4.65 2.60
CA GLY A 11 14.68 -5.39 3.83
C GLY A 11 15.62 -4.63 4.76
N SER A 12 16.55 -3.85 4.19
CA SER A 12 17.52 -3.09 4.96
C SER A 12 16.95 -1.76 5.49
N ILE A 13 17.32 -1.43 6.71
CA ILE A 13 17.00 -0.14 7.33
C ILE A 13 17.66 1.02 6.60
N ASP A 14 18.89 0.84 6.12
CA ASP A 14 19.68 1.86 5.41
C ASP A 14 19.67 1.68 3.88
N GLY A 15 19.04 0.61 3.39
CA GLY A 15 18.93 0.30 1.96
C GLY A 15 20.20 -0.28 1.34
N THR A 16 21.20 -0.67 2.14
CA THR A 16 22.52 -1.10 1.63
C THR A 16 22.71 -2.62 1.51
N ASP A 17 21.80 -3.43 2.05
CA ASP A 17 21.90 -4.89 1.96
C ASP A 17 22.01 -5.35 0.49
N THR A 18 22.87 -6.33 0.25
CA THR A 18 23.12 -6.94 -1.07
C THR A 18 22.67 -8.39 -1.15
N SER A 19 22.26 -9.00 -0.02
CA SER A 19 21.79 -10.38 0.05
C SER A 19 20.56 -10.50 0.95
N PRO A 20 19.62 -11.42 0.65
CA PRO A 20 18.40 -11.55 1.44
C PRO A 20 18.71 -12.17 2.82
N HIS A 21 18.42 -11.44 3.89
CA HIS A 21 18.64 -11.91 5.26
C HIS A 21 17.43 -12.61 5.91
N ASP A 22 16.27 -12.66 5.22
CA ASP A 22 15.08 -13.38 5.72
C ASP A 22 14.33 -14.16 4.62
N LYS A 23 13.55 -15.17 5.06
CA LYS A 23 12.77 -16.05 4.16
C LYS A 23 11.72 -15.31 3.33
N GLY A 24 11.19 -14.20 3.84
CA GLY A 24 10.28 -13.33 3.11
C GLY A 24 10.98 -12.64 1.94
N LEU A 25 12.21 -12.17 2.11
CA LEU A 25 13.00 -11.58 1.01
C LEU A 25 13.33 -12.61 -0.06
N VAL A 26 13.76 -13.81 0.35
CA VAL A 26 13.97 -14.93 -0.58
C VAL A 26 12.70 -15.24 -1.37
N ARG A 27 11.54 -15.27 -0.71
CA ARG A 27 10.25 -15.48 -1.37
C ARG A 27 9.92 -14.35 -2.35
N ALA A 28 10.19 -13.10 -1.98
CA ALA A 28 9.89 -11.94 -2.82
C ALA A 28 10.74 -11.90 -4.09
N LEU A 29 12.02 -12.25 -4.00
CA LEU A 29 12.94 -12.35 -5.13
C LEU A 29 12.50 -13.41 -6.14
N ASN A 30 12.04 -14.56 -5.66
CA ASN A 30 11.62 -15.67 -6.51
C ASN A 30 10.16 -15.55 -7.00
N ALA A 31 9.38 -14.64 -6.43
CA ALA A 31 7.98 -14.51 -6.76
C ALA A 31 7.77 -13.75 -8.08
N ARG A 32 6.88 -14.27 -8.93
CA ARG A 32 6.32 -13.51 -10.05
C ARG A 32 5.05 -12.81 -9.60
N PHE A 33 4.96 -11.51 -9.85
CA PHE A 33 3.78 -10.71 -9.57
C PHE A 33 3.57 -9.71 -10.69
N ASP A 34 2.33 -9.65 -11.17
CA ASP A 34 1.88 -8.72 -12.18
C ASP A 34 0.50 -8.23 -11.75
N ALA A 35 0.40 -6.97 -11.32
CA ALA A 35 -0.86 -6.39 -10.87
C ALA A 35 -1.83 -6.19 -12.04
N ALA A 36 -1.34 -5.97 -13.27
CA ALA A 36 -2.19 -5.71 -14.42
C ALA A 36 -3.02 -6.95 -14.83
N LYS A 37 -2.65 -8.14 -14.37
CA LYS A 37 -3.40 -9.38 -14.59
C LYS A 37 -4.57 -9.60 -13.65
N ASP A 38 -4.75 -8.75 -12.61
CA ASP A 38 -5.92 -8.85 -11.74
C ASP A 38 -7.14 -8.21 -12.43
N PRO A 39 -8.17 -8.99 -12.81
CA PRO A 39 -9.33 -8.45 -13.53
C PRO A 39 -10.16 -7.48 -12.71
N GLN A 40 -9.98 -7.46 -11.38
CA GLN A 40 -10.68 -6.51 -10.52
C GLN A 40 -10.01 -5.14 -10.50
N ILE A 41 -8.73 -5.05 -10.91
CA ILE A 41 -7.99 -3.79 -11.01
C ILE A 41 -8.35 -3.11 -12.33
N GLN A 42 -8.84 -1.88 -12.25
CA GLN A 42 -9.22 -1.06 -13.42
C GLN A 42 -8.90 0.40 -13.10
N GLY A 43 -9.10 1.27 -14.09
CA GLY A 43 -8.91 2.71 -13.91
C GLY A 43 -7.45 3.13 -13.94
N ASP A 44 -7.21 4.40 -13.62
CA ASP A 44 -5.89 5.01 -13.65
C ASP A 44 -5.14 4.81 -12.32
N PRO A 45 -3.98 4.11 -12.31
CA PRO A 45 -3.21 3.92 -11.09
C PRO A 45 -2.63 5.22 -10.52
N TYR A 46 -2.41 6.25 -11.34
CA TYR A 46 -1.88 7.54 -10.87
C TYR A 46 -2.93 8.39 -10.16
N SER A 47 -4.22 8.11 -10.41
CA SER A 47 -5.35 8.71 -9.71
C SER A 47 -5.92 7.82 -8.60
N THR A 48 -5.25 6.71 -8.25
CA THR A 48 -5.73 5.71 -7.28
C THR A 48 -4.88 5.68 -6.01
N LEU A 49 -5.52 5.95 -4.86
CA LEU A 49 -4.91 5.79 -3.54
C LEU A 49 -5.01 4.35 -3.05
N PHE A 50 -3.95 3.89 -2.41
CA PHE A 50 -3.99 2.79 -1.46
C PHE A 50 -4.35 3.32 -0.06
N VAL A 51 -5.37 2.75 0.56
CA VAL A 51 -5.77 3.06 1.94
C VAL A 51 -5.65 1.78 2.77
N GLY A 52 -4.72 1.75 3.72
CA GLY A 52 -4.47 0.60 4.59
C GLY A 52 -4.73 0.89 6.06
N ARG A 53 -4.62 -0.16 6.89
CA ARG A 53 -4.89 -0.10 8.34
C ARG A 53 -6.33 0.32 8.67
N LEU A 54 -7.27 -0.03 7.80
CA LEU A 54 -8.69 0.16 8.06
C LEU A 54 -9.14 -0.79 9.18
N HIS A 55 -10.13 -0.36 9.96
CA HIS A 55 -10.84 -1.27 10.84
C HIS A 55 -11.54 -2.35 9.98
N PHE A 56 -11.68 -3.56 10.51
CA PHE A 56 -12.29 -4.66 9.74
C PHE A 56 -13.78 -4.42 9.46
N ASP A 57 -14.44 -3.62 10.29
CA ASP A 57 -15.86 -3.24 10.12
C ASP A 57 -16.05 -1.99 9.26
N THR A 58 -14.97 -1.30 8.86
CA THR A 58 -15.07 -0.13 7.99
C THR A 58 -15.68 -0.52 6.64
N THR A 59 -16.74 0.18 6.25
CA THR A 59 -17.49 -0.10 5.01
C THR A 59 -17.07 0.80 3.85
N GLU A 60 -17.50 0.43 2.64
CA GLU A 60 -17.27 1.24 1.44
C GLU A 60 -17.98 2.60 1.52
N GLU A 61 -19.16 2.66 2.12
CA GLU A 61 -19.92 3.89 2.35
C GLU A 61 -19.19 4.84 3.29
N THR A 62 -18.61 4.29 4.37
CA THR A 62 -17.82 5.08 5.34
C THR A 62 -16.59 5.68 4.67
N LEU A 63 -15.87 4.87 3.88
CA LEU A 63 -14.72 5.36 3.12
C LEU A 63 -15.12 6.39 2.07
N ARG A 64 -16.22 6.15 1.36
CA ARG A 64 -16.74 7.09 0.35
C ARG A 64 -17.05 8.44 0.98
N GLY A 65 -17.85 8.47 2.05
CA GLY A 65 -18.18 9.72 2.74
C GLY A 65 -16.96 10.45 3.29
N PHE A 66 -15.96 9.72 3.78
CA PHE A 66 -14.70 10.33 4.23
C PHE A 66 -13.88 10.92 3.07
N PHE A 67 -13.74 10.19 1.97
CA PHE A 67 -12.86 10.59 0.86
C PHE A 67 -13.50 11.59 -0.11
N GLU A 68 -14.83 11.67 -0.18
CA GLU A 68 -15.55 12.66 -1.00
C GLU A 68 -15.25 14.11 -0.56
N ALA A 69 -14.87 14.31 0.70
CA ALA A 69 -14.36 15.60 1.18
C ALA A 69 -13.11 16.07 0.42
N TYR A 70 -12.37 15.19 -0.28
CA TYR A 70 -11.21 15.54 -1.09
C TYR A 70 -11.53 15.73 -2.58
N GLY A 71 -12.66 15.23 -3.06
CA GLY A 71 -13.14 15.37 -4.42
C GLY A 71 -13.99 14.18 -4.88
N PRO A 72 -14.57 14.27 -6.10
CA PRO A 72 -15.40 13.20 -6.65
C PRO A 72 -14.60 11.91 -6.83
N ILE A 73 -15.18 10.81 -6.32
CA ILE A 73 -14.61 9.47 -6.37
C ILE A 73 -15.18 8.75 -7.59
N ARG A 74 -14.30 8.37 -8.52
CA ARG A 74 -14.65 7.57 -9.70
C ARG A 74 -14.93 6.13 -9.33
N ARG A 75 -14.07 5.54 -8.49
CA ARG A 75 -14.20 4.14 -8.06
C ARG A 75 -13.65 3.95 -6.66
N LEU A 76 -14.30 3.08 -5.90
CA LEU A 76 -13.84 2.64 -4.59
C LEU A 76 -13.94 1.12 -4.55
N ARG A 77 -12.90 0.46 -4.03
CA ARG A 77 -12.91 -0.99 -3.80
C ARG A 77 -12.29 -1.30 -2.45
N LEU A 78 -13.11 -1.73 -1.50
CA LEU A 78 -12.64 -2.37 -0.27
C LEU A 78 -12.26 -3.81 -0.58
N VAL A 79 -11.02 -4.21 -0.29
CA VAL A 79 -10.57 -5.56 -0.61
C VAL A 79 -11.04 -6.53 0.47
N ARG A 80 -11.75 -7.56 0.03
CA ARG A 80 -12.27 -8.64 0.87
C ARG A 80 -11.60 -9.98 0.53
N ASP A 81 -11.67 -10.93 1.46
CA ASP A 81 -11.24 -12.30 1.24
C ASP A 81 -12.34 -13.16 0.57
N LYS A 82 -12.11 -14.47 0.47
CA LYS A 82 -13.07 -15.40 -0.13
C LYS A 82 -14.32 -15.62 0.73
N SER A 83 -14.27 -15.25 2.00
CA SER A 83 -15.37 -15.34 2.96
C SER A 83 -16.04 -13.98 3.16
N ASP A 84 -15.83 -13.04 2.22
CA ASP A 84 -16.35 -11.68 2.22
C ASP A 84 -15.92 -10.81 3.42
N LYS A 85 -14.85 -11.20 4.13
CA LYS A 85 -14.32 -10.42 5.23
C LYS A 85 -13.34 -9.37 4.72
N SER A 86 -13.43 -8.16 5.25
CA SER A 86 -12.49 -7.07 4.95
C SER A 86 -11.05 -7.51 5.22
N LYS A 87 -10.13 -7.18 4.31
CA LYS A 87 -8.69 -7.37 4.53
C LYS A 87 -8.02 -6.15 5.16
N GLY A 88 -8.81 -5.14 5.55
CA GLY A 88 -8.32 -3.92 6.20
C GLY A 88 -7.60 -2.94 5.26
N TYR A 89 -7.88 -3.01 3.95
CA TYR A 89 -7.38 -2.03 2.99
C TYR A 89 -8.31 -1.88 1.78
N ALA A 90 -8.26 -0.70 1.16
CA ALA A 90 -9.07 -0.32 0.02
C ALA A 90 -8.25 0.43 -1.03
N PHE A 91 -8.83 0.56 -2.22
CA PHE A 91 -8.35 1.42 -3.29
C PHE A 91 -9.40 2.48 -3.61
N VAL A 92 -8.98 3.75 -3.72
CA VAL A 92 -9.86 4.89 -3.99
C VAL A 92 -9.33 5.64 -5.19
N GLU A 93 -10.03 5.53 -6.31
CA GLU A 93 -9.75 6.25 -7.56
C GLU A 93 -10.57 7.54 -7.61
N PHE A 94 -9.89 8.68 -7.73
CA PHE A 94 -10.53 9.97 -7.94
C PHE A 94 -10.76 10.24 -9.42
N GLU A 95 -11.73 11.10 -9.75
CA GLU A 95 -11.92 11.53 -11.15
C GLU A 95 -10.77 12.39 -11.68
N HIS A 96 -10.06 13.09 -10.79
CA HIS A 96 -8.94 13.95 -11.17
C HIS A 96 -7.76 13.80 -10.21
N GLU A 97 -6.55 13.85 -10.77
CA GLU A 97 -5.28 13.75 -10.05
C GLU A 97 -5.15 14.80 -8.92
N ARG A 98 -5.64 16.04 -9.12
CA ARG A 98 -5.65 17.07 -8.08
C ARG A 98 -6.35 16.65 -6.78
N HIS A 99 -7.38 15.81 -6.87
CA HIS A 99 -8.13 15.32 -5.71
C HIS A 99 -7.37 14.18 -5.03
N PHE A 100 -6.78 13.31 -5.84
CA PHE A 100 -5.83 12.30 -5.40
C PHE A 100 -4.69 12.94 -4.59
N GLU A 101 -4.03 13.98 -5.11
CA GLU A 101 -2.91 14.62 -4.42
C GLU A 101 -3.34 15.27 -3.09
N ARG A 102 -4.52 15.90 -3.09
CA ARG A 102 -5.08 16.53 -1.88
C ARG A 102 -5.33 15.47 -0.81
N ALA A 103 -5.96 14.36 -1.17
CA ALA A 103 -6.19 13.24 -0.27
C ALA A 103 -4.87 12.60 0.18
N TYR A 104 -3.91 12.38 -0.71
CA TYR A 104 -2.59 11.84 -0.37
C TYR A 104 -1.86 12.69 0.69
N ARG A 105 -1.92 14.02 0.55
CA ARG A 105 -1.28 14.96 1.48
C ARG A 105 -1.98 15.03 2.84
N HIS A 106 -3.31 15.02 2.87
CA HIS A 106 -4.07 15.37 4.08
C HIS A 106 -4.81 14.22 4.78
N ALA A 107 -5.02 13.08 4.12
CA ALA A 107 -5.76 11.95 4.68
C ALA A 107 -4.88 10.95 5.46
N HIS A 108 -3.56 10.94 5.23
CA HIS A 108 -2.66 10.02 5.94
C HIS A 108 -2.64 10.31 7.45
N GLY A 109 -2.76 9.27 8.27
CA GLY A 109 -2.77 9.40 9.73
C GLY A 109 -4.09 9.90 10.32
N ARG A 110 -5.13 10.08 9.49
CA ARG A 110 -6.49 10.37 9.98
C ARG A 110 -7.11 9.11 10.60
N VAL A 111 -8.14 9.31 11.39
CA VAL A 111 -8.84 8.21 12.09
C VAL A 111 -10.19 7.95 11.41
N ILE A 112 -10.46 6.69 11.09
CA ILE A 112 -11.75 6.18 10.62
C ILE A 112 -12.08 4.96 11.49
N ASP A 113 -13.28 4.94 12.08
CA ASP A 113 -13.75 3.84 12.95
C ASP A 113 -12.74 3.46 14.04
N GLY A 114 -12.09 4.46 14.64
CA GLY A 114 -11.07 4.27 15.68
C GLY A 114 -9.71 3.78 15.19
N ALA A 115 -9.54 3.52 13.89
CA ALA A 115 -8.27 3.09 13.29
C ALA A 115 -7.53 4.26 12.61
N THR A 116 -6.24 4.41 12.89
CA THR A 116 -5.37 5.38 12.19
C THR A 116 -4.95 4.84 10.82
N ILE A 117 -5.43 5.47 9.76
CA ILE A 117 -5.29 4.98 8.40
C ILE A 117 -3.91 5.32 7.78
N LEU A 118 -3.40 4.39 6.98
CA LEU A 118 -2.29 4.63 6.07
C LEU A 118 -2.85 5.03 4.71
N VAL A 119 -2.34 6.12 4.12
CA VAL A 119 -2.69 6.54 2.75
C VAL A 119 -1.40 6.63 1.94
N ASP A 120 -1.33 5.90 0.84
CA ASP A 120 -0.17 5.84 -0.04
C ASP A 120 -0.60 5.71 -1.53
N PHE A 121 0.36 5.76 -2.45
CA PHE A 121 0.13 5.49 -3.87
C PHE A 121 -0.23 4.02 -4.12
N GLU A 122 -0.94 3.74 -5.22
CA GLU A 122 -1.11 2.38 -5.71
C GLU A 122 0.20 1.81 -6.31
N ARG A 123 1.04 1.23 -5.46
CA ARG A 123 2.34 0.68 -5.88
C ARG A 123 2.24 -0.54 -6.80
N GLY A 124 1.11 -1.24 -6.81
CA GLY A 124 0.92 -2.47 -7.58
C GLY A 124 1.20 -2.29 -9.08
N ARG A 125 0.71 -1.18 -9.65
CA ARG A 125 0.86 -0.84 -11.08
C ARG A 125 1.90 0.26 -11.32
N VAL A 126 2.15 1.14 -10.34
CA VAL A 126 3.07 2.29 -10.51
C VAL A 126 4.53 1.92 -10.28
N MET A 127 4.82 0.99 -9.36
CA MET A 127 6.19 0.73 -8.93
C MET A 127 6.74 -0.56 -9.57
N LYS A 128 7.73 -0.40 -10.45
CA LYS A 128 8.39 -1.53 -11.10
C LYS A 128 9.00 -2.47 -10.05
N GLY A 129 8.84 -3.77 -10.26
CA GLY A 129 9.36 -4.79 -9.35
C GLY A 129 8.51 -5.04 -8.11
N TRP A 130 7.43 -4.27 -7.87
CA TRP A 130 6.62 -4.38 -6.66
C TRP A 130 6.24 -5.83 -6.32
N LYS A 131 6.34 -6.16 -5.03
CA LYS A 131 5.88 -7.44 -4.48
C LYS A 131 4.94 -7.18 -3.29
N PRO A 132 3.69 -7.67 -3.30
CA PRO A 132 2.81 -7.54 -2.15
C PRO A 132 3.32 -8.36 -0.94
N ARG A 133 2.82 -8.03 0.25
CA ARG A 133 3.20 -8.69 1.51
C ARG A 133 3.07 -10.22 1.48
N ARG A 134 2.01 -10.75 0.85
CA ARG A 134 1.79 -12.21 0.75
C ARG A 134 2.92 -12.95 0.02
N LEU A 135 3.71 -12.24 -0.78
CA LEU A 135 4.87 -12.76 -1.49
C LEU A 135 6.20 -12.41 -0.78
N GLY A 136 6.15 -11.89 0.45
CA GLY A 136 7.34 -11.53 1.24
C GLY A 136 7.85 -10.10 1.04
N GLY A 137 7.21 -9.32 0.16
CA GLY A 137 7.49 -7.90 -0.05
C GLY A 137 6.67 -6.97 0.84
N GLY A 138 6.09 -5.93 0.23
CA GLY A 138 5.33 -4.87 0.89
C GLY A 138 6.22 -3.81 1.55
N LEU A 139 5.59 -2.86 2.23
CA LEU A 139 6.27 -1.77 2.94
C LEU A 139 5.72 -1.61 4.36
N GLY A 140 6.57 -1.21 5.30
CA GLY A 140 6.26 -1.07 6.71
C GLY A 140 6.23 -2.42 7.44
N GLY A 141 5.36 -2.56 8.43
CA GLY A 141 5.18 -3.80 9.18
C GLY A 141 5.83 -3.70 10.55
N ARG A 142 5.98 -4.84 11.23
CA ARG A 142 6.58 -4.92 12.56
C ARG A 142 7.70 -5.95 12.57
N LYS A 143 8.69 -5.75 13.44
CA LYS A 143 9.81 -6.71 13.58
C LYS A 143 9.28 -8.03 14.12
N GLU A 144 8.34 -7.96 15.07
CA GLU A 144 7.70 -9.14 15.67
C GLU A 144 6.96 -10.01 14.66
N SER A 145 6.42 -9.43 13.57
CA SER A 145 5.72 -10.20 12.54
C SER A 145 6.66 -10.87 11.53
N GLY A 146 7.99 -10.74 11.69
CA GLY A 146 8.98 -11.33 10.79
C GLY A 146 9.01 -10.75 9.37
N GLN A 147 8.35 -9.60 9.14
CA GLN A 147 8.25 -8.98 7.81
C GLN A 147 8.16 -7.45 7.91
N LEU A 148 9.24 -6.86 8.43
CA LEU A 148 9.46 -5.42 8.47
C LEU A 148 10.21 -4.99 7.21
N ARG A 149 9.63 -4.03 6.46
CA ARG A 149 10.18 -3.49 5.22
C ARG A 149 10.26 -1.96 5.27
N PHE A 150 11.30 -1.38 4.69
CA PHE A 150 11.62 0.05 4.66
C PHE A 150 11.40 0.65 3.27
N GLY A 151 11.64 1.96 3.13
CA GLY A 151 11.43 2.73 1.89
C GLY A 151 9.99 3.20 1.67
N GLY A 152 9.08 2.93 2.61
CA GLY A 152 7.69 3.37 2.58
C GLY A 152 7.43 4.60 3.43
N ARG A 153 6.21 5.16 3.33
CA ARG A 153 5.81 6.39 4.04
C ARG A 153 5.98 6.29 5.56
N ASP A 154 5.55 5.19 6.18
CA ASP A 154 5.68 4.98 7.64
C ASP A 154 7.08 4.56 8.10
N ARG A 155 7.89 4.01 7.19
CA ARG A 155 9.19 3.42 7.49
C ARG A 155 10.16 3.82 6.37
N PRO A 156 10.58 5.10 6.30
CA PRO A 156 11.61 5.51 5.35
C PRO A 156 12.93 4.81 5.68
N PHE A 157 13.83 4.75 4.70
CA PHE A 157 15.22 4.38 4.96
C PHE A 157 15.84 5.34 5.96
N LYS A 158 16.72 4.85 6.81
CA LYS A 158 17.52 5.65 7.73
C LYS A 158 18.98 5.52 7.33
N PRO A 159 19.66 6.62 6.95
CA PRO A 159 21.08 6.55 6.68
C PRO A 159 21.83 6.04 7.93
N PRO A 160 22.99 5.38 7.76
CA PRO A 160 23.87 5.05 8.86
C PRO A 160 24.20 6.32 9.66
N VAL A 161 24.19 6.20 11.00
CA VAL A 161 24.57 7.29 11.93
C VAL A 161 26.09 7.42 11.95
#